data_AF-B2W9M9-F1
#
_entry.id   AF-B2W9M9-F1
#
_cell.length_a   1.000
_cell.length_b   1.000
_cell.length_c   1.000
_cell.angle_alpha   90.00
_cell.angle_beta   90.00
_cell.angle_gamma   90.00
#
_symmetry.space_group_name_H-M   'P 1'
#
loop_
_entity.id
_entity.type
_entity.pdbx_description
1 polymer ?
#
loop_
_entity_poly.entity_id
_entity_poly.type
_entity_poly.pdbx_seq_one_letter_code
_entity_poly.pdbx_strand_id
1 'polypeptide(L)'
;MGYTHYWRWNFTNSKLLDETWSRLVEDTKAIVKAADIPLCKSATPGVPPVIDVTNGIHLNGADSDDYEDLFFHPELDRHHNEFCKTGERPYDVVVTAILLRASMLFGSAITVSSDGHWADWQSARYLISELWPEEEIECLFESDEEDEDDESLLK
;
A
#
# COMPACT_ATOMS: atom_id res chain seq x y z
N MET A 1 1.33 6.69 -19.64
CA MET A 1 1.89 5.69 -18.70
C MET A 1 1.42 6.10 -17.32
N GLY A 2 1.03 5.16 -16.46
CA GLY A 2 0.38 5.49 -15.19
C GLY A 2 1.16 4.93 -14.01
N TYR A 3 1.23 5.72 -12.94
CA TYR A 3 1.86 5.41 -11.65
C TYR A 3 1.18 4.22 -10.99
N THR A 4 1.94 3.15 -10.73
CA THR A 4 1.42 1.84 -10.27
C THR A 4 2.16 1.37 -9.02
N HIS A 5 1.40 0.76 -8.11
CA HIS A 5 1.90 0.08 -6.93
C HIS A 5 1.63 -1.41 -7.02
N TYR A 6 2.56 -2.20 -6.50
CA TYR A 6 2.54 -3.66 -6.59
C TYR A 6 2.74 -4.26 -5.21
N TRP A 7 2.11 -5.42 -4.99
CA TRP A 7 2.36 -6.21 -3.80
C TRP A 7 2.27 -7.71 -4.07
N ARG A 8 2.93 -8.48 -3.22
CA ARG A 8 2.84 -9.94 -3.20
C ARG A 8 2.88 -10.46 -1.77
N TRP A 9 1.97 -11.36 -1.44
CA TRP A 9 1.97 -12.04 -0.16
C TRP A 9 2.98 -13.20 -0.15
N ASN A 10 3.81 -13.28 0.90
CA ASN A 10 4.87 -14.29 1.07
C ASN A 10 4.62 -15.14 2.32
N PHE A 11 3.41 -15.71 2.47
CA PHE A 11 3.06 -16.44 3.70
C PHE A 11 3.76 -17.79 3.80
N THR A 12 4.32 -18.06 4.99
CA THR A 12 4.73 -19.41 5.42
C THR A 12 3.93 -19.92 6.63
N ASN A 13 3.16 -19.06 7.33
CA ASN A 13 2.39 -19.41 8.54
C ASN A 13 1.04 -18.67 8.62
N SER A 14 -0.06 -19.42 8.75
CA SER A 14 -1.44 -18.91 8.61
C SER A 14 -2.09 -18.34 9.88
N LYS A 15 -1.59 -18.61 11.10
CA LYS A 15 -2.30 -18.15 12.31
C LYS A 15 -2.01 -16.69 12.67
N LEU A 16 -0.76 -16.25 12.48
CA LEU A 16 -0.38 -14.85 12.65
C LEU A 16 -1.07 -13.95 11.62
N LEU A 17 -1.53 -14.54 10.51
CA LEU A 17 -2.24 -13.84 9.46
C LEU A 17 -3.58 -13.27 9.95
N ASP A 18 -4.41 -14.06 10.64
CA ASP A 18 -5.78 -13.64 10.99
C ASP A 18 -5.81 -12.43 11.95
N GLU A 19 -4.95 -12.43 12.97
CA GLU A 19 -4.87 -11.34 13.96
C GLU A 19 -4.29 -10.07 13.32
N THR A 20 -3.20 -10.21 12.55
CA THR A 20 -2.55 -9.09 11.87
C THR A 20 -3.44 -8.51 10.77
N TRP A 21 -4.20 -9.36 10.07
CA TRP A 21 -5.17 -8.95 9.07
C TRP A 21 -6.33 -8.16 9.68
N SER A 22 -6.89 -8.64 10.78
CA SER A 22 -7.92 -7.92 11.52
C SER A 22 -7.42 -6.55 11.96
N ARG A 23 -6.16 -6.45 12.39
CA ARG A 23 -5.53 -5.17 12.73
C ARG A 23 -5.42 -4.25 11.52
N LEU A 24 -4.93 -4.73 10.38
CA LEU A 24 -4.80 -3.92 9.17
C LEU A 24 -6.16 -3.39 8.68
N VAL A 25 -7.22 -4.18 8.78
CA VAL A 25 -8.58 -3.74 8.42
C VAL A 25 -9.03 -2.57 9.29
N GLU A 26 -8.80 -2.62 10.61
CA GLU A 26 -9.12 -1.50 11.50
C GLU A 26 -8.23 -0.28 11.24
N ASP A 27 -6.94 -0.50 11.01
CA ASP A 27 -5.99 0.57 10.68
C ASP A 27 -6.36 1.23 9.34
N THR A 28 -6.88 0.47 8.37
CA THR A 28 -7.37 0.99 7.09
C THR A 28 -8.58 1.91 7.28
N LYS A 29 -9.49 1.58 8.21
CA LYS A 29 -10.60 2.49 8.54
C LYS A 29 -10.10 3.81 9.13
N ALA A 30 -9.05 3.76 9.95
CA ALA A 30 -8.42 4.96 10.49
C ALA A 30 -7.74 5.80 9.40
N ILE A 31 -7.01 5.16 8.47
CA ILE A 31 -6.39 5.79 7.30
C ILE A 31 -7.43 6.50 6.44
N VAL A 32 -8.51 5.80 6.06
CA VAL A 32 -9.58 6.38 5.22
C VAL A 32 -10.22 7.58 5.89
N LYS A 33 -10.50 7.48 7.20
CA LYS A 33 -11.06 8.58 7.98
C LYS A 33 -10.12 9.79 8.06
N ALA A 34 -8.83 9.55 8.25
CA ALA A 34 -7.84 10.62 8.42
C ALA A 34 -7.45 11.28 7.09
N ALA A 35 -7.47 10.53 5.98
CA ALA A 35 -7.24 11.08 4.65
C ALA A 35 -8.36 12.04 4.21
N ASP A 36 -9.59 11.79 4.66
CA ASP A 36 -10.78 12.62 4.39
C ASP A 36 -10.98 12.94 2.90
N ILE A 37 -10.77 11.93 2.05
CA ILE A 37 -10.96 12.03 0.61
C ILE A 37 -12.20 11.25 0.14
N PRO A 38 -12.88 11.68 -0.93
CA PRO A 38 -13.96 10.92 -1.54
C PRO A 38 -13.47 9.57 -2.08
N LEU A 39 -14.05 8.48 -1.58
CA LEU A 39 -13.78 7.12 -2.03
C LEU A 39 -15.07 6.39 -2.38
N CYS A 40 -14.97 5.40 -3.24
CA CYS A 40 -16.01 4.44 -3.56
C CYS A 40 -15.46 3.01 -3.57
N LYS A 41 -16.32 2.02 -3.73
CA LYS A 41 -15.89 0.61 -3.88
C LYS A 41 -15.13 0.38 -5.19
N SER A 42 -15.65 0.96 -6.26
CA SER A 42 -15.21 0.78 -7.64
C SER A 42 -15.66 2.01 -8.43
N ALA A 43 -15.24 2.18 -9.68
CA ALA A 43 -15.64 3.27 -10.61
C ALA A 43 -17.17 3.41 -10.86
N THR A 44 -18.00 2.80 -10.03
CA THR A 44 -19.42 3.07 -9.81
C THR A 44 -19.61 4.11 -8.69
N PRO A 45 -19.97 5.36 -9.02
CA PRO A 45 -20.21 6.41 -8.04
C PRO A 45 -21.30 6.03 -7.02
N GLY A 46 -21.11 6.44 -5.75
CA GLY A 46 -22.12 6.32 -4.69
C GLY A 46 -22.14 4.98 -3.93
N VAL A 47 -21.31 4.01 -4.32
CA VAL A 47 -21.11 2.79 -3.51
C VAL A 47 -19.90 3.00 -2.59
N PRO A 48 -20.05 2.93 -1.26
CA PRO A 48 -18.93 3.15 -0.33
C PRO A 48 -17.91 2.01 -0.42
N PRO A 49 -16.63 2.27 -0.05
CA PRO A 49 -15.60 1.24 0.06
C PRO A 49 -16.01 0.04 0.91
N VAL A 50 -15.47 -1.13 0.59
CA VAL A 50 -15.57 -2.33 1.45
C VAL A 50 -14.28 -2.43 2.25
N ILE A 51 -14.39 -2.45 3.59
CA ILE A 51 -13.26 -2.52 4.51
C ILE A 51 -13.67 -3.43 5.67
N ASP A 52 -13.55 -4.74 5.46
CA ASP A 52 -13.88 -5.73 6.48
C ASP A 52 -13.01 -6.99 6.37
N VAL A 53 -12.99 -7.78 7.45
CA VAL A 53 -12.11 -8.95 7.57
C VAL A 53 -12.46 -10.05 6.56
N THR A 54 -13.74 -10.16 6.18
CA THR A 54 -14.26 -11.26 5.34
C THR A 54 -14.14 -10.96 3.86
N ASN A 55 -14.46 -9.74 3.43
CA ASN A 55 -14.45 -9.34 2.01
C ASN A 55 -13.17 -8.58 1.63
N GLY A 56 -12.37 -8.20 2.63
CA GLY A 56 -11.15 -7.44 2.49
C GLY A 56 -11.33 -5.96 2.26
N ILE A 57 -10.32 -5.37 1.62
CA ILE A 57 -10.25 -3.95 1.33
C ILE A 57 -10.48 -3.79 -0.17
N HIS A 58 -11.62 -3.20 -0.53
CA HIS A 58 -11.98 -2.86 -1.91
C HIS A 58 -12.37 -1.39 -1.99
N LEU A 59 -11.52 -0.59 -2.64
CA LEU A 59 -11.73 0.85 -2.78
C LEU A 59 -11.18 1.38 -4.11
N ASN A 60 -11.70 2.52 -4.54
CA ASN A 60 -11.18 3.37 -5.61
C ASN A 60 -11.46 4.84 -5.26
N GLY A 61 -10.85 5.78 -5.98
CA GLY A 61 -11.26 7.18 -5.95
C GLY A 61 -12.64 7.37 -6.56
N ALA A 62 -13.35 8.41 -6.10
CA ALA A 62 -14.75 8.65 -6.46
C ALA A 62 -14.94 9.35 -7.81
N ASP A 63 -13.87 9.76 -8.50
CA ASP A 63 -13.96 10.44 -9.79
C ASP A 63 -14.10 9.43 -10.93
N SER A 64 -14.83 9.80 -11.99
CA SER A 64 -15.11 8.89 -13.12
C SER A 64 -13.87 8.50 -13.93
N ASP A 65 -12.80 9.29 -13.81
CA ASP A 65 -11.54 9.16 -14.55
C ASP A 65 -10.40 8.69 -13.63
N ASP A 66 -10.75 8.13 -12.46
CA ASP A 66 -9.83 7.36 -11.63
C ASP A 66 -9.49 6.02 -12.29
N TYR A 67 -8.40 5.40 -11.85
CA TYR A 67 -7.76 4.31 -12.57
C TYR A 67 -8.30 2.95 -12.10
N GLU A 68 -7.50 2.18 -11.36
CA GLU A 68 -7.83 0.82 -10.97
C GLU A 68 -8.37 0.80 -9.53
N ASP A 69 -9.25 -0.16 -9.27
CA ASP A 69 -9.67 -0.47 -7.91
C ASP A 69 -8.48 -1.09 -7.14
N LEU A 70 -8.26 -0.66 -5.90
CA LEU A 70 -7.49 -1.43 -4.95
C LEU A 70 -8.37 -2.59 -4.46
N PHE A 71 -7.96 -3.82 -4.75
CA PHE A 71 -8.51 -5.02 -4.13
C PHE A 71 -7.43 -5.77 -3.37
N PHE A 72 -7.46 -5.65 -2.04
CA PHE A 72 -6.38 -6.11 -1.17
C PHE A 72 -6.94 -7.11 -0.15
N HIS A 73 -6.52 -8.37 -0.26
CA HIS A 73 -6.88 -9.46 0.64
C HIS A 73 -5.84 -10.59 0.59
N PRO A 74 -5.43 -11.18 1.74
CA PRO A 74 -4.33 -12.15 1.81
C PRO A 74 -4.64 -13.54 1.24
N GLU A 75 -5.91 -13.84 1.00
CA GLU A 75 -6.33 -15.07 0.32
C GLU A 75 -6.44 -14.93 -1.20
N LEU A 76 -6.23 -13.73 -1.74
CA LEU A 76 -6.05 -13.55 -3.19
C LEU A 76 -4.75 -14.20 -3.62
N ASP A 77 -4.71 -14.63 -4.87
CA ASP A 77 -3.75 -15.57 -5.44
C ASP A 77 -2.33 -15.37 -4.90
N ARG A 78 -1.94 -16.23 -3.94
CA ARG A 78 -0.75 -16.10 -3.07
C ARG A 78 0.58 -16.15 -3.83
N HIS A 79 0.54 -16.30 -5.15
CA HIS A 79 1.70 -16.45 -6.01
C HIS A 79 1.75 -15.43 -7.16
N HIS A 80 0.78 -14.52 -7.25
CA HIS A 80 0.76 -13.48 -8.28
C HIS A 80 1.12 -12.11 -7.69
N ASN A 81 1.77 -11.29 -8.52
CA ASN A 81 1.98 -9.89 -8.21
C ASN A 81 0.66 -9.17 -8.49
N GLU A 82 0.01 -8.73 -7.42
CA GLU A 82 -1.16 -7.87 -7.49
C GLU A 82 -0.71 -6.42 -7.69
N PHE A 83 -1.56 -5.58 -8.26
CA PHE A 83 -1.23 -4.19 -8.53
C PHE A 83 -2.44 -3.27 -8.47
N CYS A 84 -2.18 -1.99 -8.25
CA CYS A 84 -3.16 -0.92 -8.34
C CYS A 84 -2.50 0.27 -9.02
N LYS A 85 -3.01 0.65 -10.19
CA LYS A 85 -2.60 1.88 -10.86
C LYS A 85 -3.48 3.00 -10.34
N THR A 86 -2.86 4.04 -9.81
CA THR A 86 -3.56 5.20 -9.24
C THR A 86 -3.37 6.44 -10.10
N GLY A 87 -2.27 6.52 -10.87
CA GLY A 87 -1.95 7.70 -11.66
C GLY A 87 -1.82 8.98 -10.82
N GLU A 88 -1.38 8.85 -9.56
CA GLU A 88 -1.23 9.97 -8.59
C GLU A 88 -2.55 10.71 -8.32
N ARG A 89 -3.69 10.05 -8.57
CA ARG A 89 -5.01 10.58 -8.24
C ARG A 89 -5.17 10.76 -6.73
N PRO A 90 -6.13 11.56 -6.26
CA PRO A 90 -6.28 11.86 -4.83
C PRO A 90 -6.33 10.62 -3.91
N TYR A 91 -6.88 9.49 -4.38
CA TYR A 91 -6.93 8.24 -3.61
C TYR A 91 -5.61 7.48 -3.48
N ASP A 92 -4.58 7.90 -4.22
CA ASP A 92 -3.23 7.33 -4.14
C ASP A 92 -2.67 7.37 -2.71
N VAL A 93 -2.91 8.45 -1.96
CA VAL A 93 -2.46 8.57 -0.56
C VAL A 93 -3.05 7.49 0.34
N VAL A 94 -4.29 7.05 0.07
CA VAL A 94 -4.94 5.97 0.82
C VAL A 94 -4.36 4.63 0.40
N VAL A 95 -4.16 4.39 -0.90
CA VAL A 95 -3.54 3.16 -1.40
C VAL A 95 -2.13 2.98 -0.83
N THR A 96 -1.28 3.99 -0.96
CA THR A 96 0.11 3.95 -0.47
C THR A 96 0.18 3.86 1.05
N ALA A 97 -0.70 4.53 1.80
CA ALA A 97 -0.77 4.38 3.25
C ALA A 97 -1.19 2.97 3.68
N ILE A 98 -2.14 2.34 3.00
CA ILE A 98 -2.55 0.95 3.28
C ILE A 98 -1.39 -0.01 3.03
N LEU A 99 -0.69 0.12 1.89
CA LEU A 99 0.44 -0.73 1.55
C LEU A 99 1.62 -0.53 2.52
N LEU A 100 1.90 0.72 2.91
CA LEU A 100 2.92 1.03 3.93
C LEU A 100 2.55 0.40 5.27
N ARG A 101 1.30 0.58 5.72
CA ARG A 101 0.83 -0.02 6.97
C ARG A 101 0.87 -1.54 6.93
N ALA A 102 0.52 -2.14 5.80
CA ALA A 102 0.64 -3.57 5.59
C ALA A 102 2.10 -4.02 5.74
N SER A 103 3.06 -3.32 5.13
CA SER A 103 4.47 -3.67 5.26
C SER A 103 4.96 -3.59 6.71
N MET A 104 4.56 -2.55 7.46
CA MET A 104 4.90 -2.42 8.88
C MET A 104 4.36 -3.58 9.74
N LEU A 105 3.11 -4.01 9.47
CA LEU A 105 2.45 -5.05 10.27
C LEU A 105 2.89 -6.47 9.89
N PHE A 106 3.12 -6.73 8.61
CA PHE A 106 3.39 -8.07 8.08
C PHE A 106 4.87 -8.34 7.87
N GLY A 107 5.72 -7.30 7.84
CA GLY A 107 7.15 -7.42 7.57
C GLY A 107 7.41 -8.24 6.31
N SER A 108 8.26 -9.25 6.41
CA SER A 108 8.62 -10.13 5.28
C SER A 108 7.47 -10.97 4.72
N ALA A 109 6.31 -11.03 5.38
CA ALA A 109 5.13 -11.75 4.87
C ALA A 109 4.42 -11.01 3.72
N ILE A 110 4.83 -9.78 3.41
CA ILE A 110 4.41 -9.04 2.21
C ILE A 110 5.62 -8.35 1.57
N THR A 111 5.69 -8.36 0.25
CA THR A 111 6.59 -7.49 -0.52
C THR A 111 5.76 -6.40 -1.18
N VAL A 112 6.18 -5.14 -1.05
CA VAL A 112 5.56 -3.97 -1.69
C VAL A 112 6.59 -3.32 -2.60
N SER A 113 6.17 -2.88 -3.78
CA SER A 113 7.01 -2.11 -4.72
C SER A 113 6.16 -1.09 -5.48
N SER A 114 6.79 -0.14 -6.14
CA SER A 114 6.11 0.97 -6.84
C SER A 114 6.91 1.36 -8.09
N ASP A 115 6.23 1.94 -9.09
CA ASP A 115 6.89 2.69 -10.17
C ASP A 115 7.52 4.01 -9.64
N GLY A 116 7.18 4.42 -8.42
CA GLY A 116 7.71 5.59 -7.71
C GLY A 116 8.86 5.31 -6.75
N HIS A 117 9.36 6.38 -6.16
CA HIS A 117 10.41 6.37 -5.14
C HIS A 117 9.84 6.68 -3.76
N TRP A 118 10.69 6.52 -2.73
CA TRP A 118 10.29 6.75 -1.34
C TRP A 118 9.83 8.19 -1.05
N ALA A 119 10.38 9.15 -1.81
CA ALA A 119 9.98 10.55 -1.74
C ALA A 119 8.52 10.77 -2.18
N ASP A 120 8.05 10.02 -3.17
CA ASP A 120 6.68 10.14 -3.72
C ASP A 120 5.63 9.68 -2.69
N TRP A 121 6.02 8.81 -1.75
CA TRP A 121 5.16 8.33 -0.66
C TRP A 121 5.12 9.26 0.56
N GLN A 122 5.63 10.49 0.47
CA GLN A 122 5.69 11.45 1.59
C GLN A 122 4.32 11.67 2.27
N SER A 123 3.25 11.83 1.48
CA SER A 123 1.90 12.05 2.03
C SER A 123 1.40 10.86 2.84
N ALA A 124 1.65 9.63 2.37
CA ALA A 124 1.32 8.42 3.12
C ALA A 124 2.14 8.32 4.40
N ARG A 125 3.44 8.59 4.35
CA ARG A 125 4.32 8.57 5.53
C ARG A 125 3.86 9.57 6.59
N TYR A 126 3.50 10.78 6.17
CA TYR A 126 2.93 11.78 7.06
C TYR A 126 1.64 11.27 7.72
N LEU A 127 0.71 10.74 6.93
CA LEU A 127 -0.55 10.21 7.43
C LEU A 127 -0.36 9.05 8.43
N ILE A 128 0.55 8.12 8.14
CA ILE A 128 0.89 7.01 9.05
C ILE A 128 1.54 7.55 10.33
N SER A 129 2.45 8.52 10.24
CA SER A 129 3.11 9.09 11.42
C SER A 129 2.16 9.84 12.36
N GLU A 130 1.10 10.45 11.82
CA GLU A 130 0.06 11.10 12.63
C GLU A 130 -0.83 10.09 13.36
N LEU A 131 -1.11 8.95 12.72
CA LEU A 131 -1.97 7.89 13.27
C LEU A 131 -1.23 7.00 14.28
N TRP A 132 0.06 6.74 14.05
CA TRP A 132 0.90 5.86 14.87
C TRP A 132 2.28 6.50 15.14
N PRO A 133 2.36 7.59 15.92
CA PRO A 133 3.59 8.38 16.10
C PRO A 133 4.74 7.66 16.82
N GLU A 134 4.42 6.59 17.55
CA GLU A 134 5.41 5.78 18.28
C GLU A 134 5.96 4.62 17.44
N GLU A 135 5.45 4.41 16.22
CA GLU A 135 5.89 3.34 15.32
C GLU A 135 6.87 3.89 14.27
N GLU A 136 8.00 3.20 14.09
CA GLU A 136 9.02 3.60 13.12
C GLU A 136 8.57 3.29 11.68
N ILE A 137 8.81 4.25 10.78
CA ILE A 137 8.50 4.11 9.35
C ILE A 137 9.81 3.90 8.59
N GLU A 138 10.05 2.67 8.17
CA GLU A 138 11.22 2.30 7.36
C GLU A 138 10.96 2.46 5.86
N CYS A 139 12.01 2.77 5.10
CA CYS A 139 11.95 2.82 3.65
C CYS A 139 11.72 1.42 3.08
N LEU A 140 10.69 1.28 2.24
CA LEU A 140 10.30 0.00 1.63
C LEU A 140 11.13 -0.38 0.40
N PHE A 141 11.75 0.60 -0.24
CA PHE A 141 12.46 0.43 -1.49
C PHE A 141 13.94 0.32 -1.21
N GLU A 142 14.60 -0.63 -1.88
CA GLU A 142 16.05 -0.77 -1.83
C GLU A 142 16.66 0.57 -2.23
N SER A 143 17.59 1.09 -1.41
CA SER A 143 18.46 2.14 -1.89
C SER A 143 19.30 1.49 -2.99
N ASP A 144 19.22 2.03 -4.20
CA ASP A 144 20.30 1.87 -5.16
C ASP A 144 21.55 2.49 -4.50
N GLU A 145 22.24 1.72 -3.65
CA GLU A 145 23.66 1.92 -3.45
C GLU A 145 24.23 1.62 -4.84
N GLU A 146 24.34 2.67 -5.66
CA GLU A 146 25.28 2.67 -6.77
C GLU A 146 26.59 2.22 -6.14
N ASP A 147 27.00 0.98 -6.44
CA ASP A 147 28.37 0.54 -6.27
C ASP A 147 29.20 1.66 -6.93
N GLU A 148 29.77 2.54 -6.11
CA GLU A 148 30.86 3.42 -6.54
C GLU A 148 31.97 2.44 -6.94
N ASP A 149 31.91 2.00 -8.21
CA ASP A 149 32.97 1.29 -8.88
C ASP A 149 34.20 2.16 -8.68
N ASP A 150 35.02 1.70 -7.75
CA ASP A 150 36.32 2.19 -7.38
C ASP A 150 37.14 2.31 -8.67
N GLU A 151 37.06 3.48 -9.32
CA GLU A 151 37.93 3.85 -10.43
C GLU A 151 39.36 4.16 -9.93
N SER A 152 39.76 3.60 -8.78
CA SER A 152 41.18 3.44 -8.46
C SER A 152 41.70 2.16 -9.13
N LEU A 153 42.71 2.38 -9.98
CA LEU A 153 43.54 1.37 -10.65
C LEU A 153 42.99 0.84 -11.97
N LEU A 154 43.25 1.59 -13.05
CA LEU A 154 44.03 1.04 -14.16
C LEU A 154 44.66 2.15 -15.04
N LYS A 155 45.97 2.33 -14.81
CA LYS A 155 47.04 2.93 -15.62
C LYS A 155 47.39 4.40 -15.43
#